data_AF-I1XBU6-F1
#
_entry.id   AF-I1XBU6-F1
#
_cell.length_a   1.000
_cell.length_b   1.000
_cell.length_c   1.000
_cell.angle_alpha   90.00
_cell.angle_beta   90.00
_cell.angle_gamma   90.00
#
_symmetry.space_group_name_H-M   'P 1'
#
loop_
_entity.id
_entity.type
_entity.pdbx_description
1 polymer ?
#
loop_
_entity_poly.entity_id
_entity_poly.type
_entity_poly.pdbx_seq_one_letter_code
_entity_poly.pdbx_strand_id
1 'polypeptide(L)'
;SMVCLKLPGGSCMAALTVTLMVLSSPLALAGDTRPRFLEQVKHECHFFNGTERVRFLDRYFHNQEEFVRFDSDVGEFRAVTELGRPDAQSWNSQKDILEDARAAVDTYCRYNYGVVESFTVQRRVQPKVTVYPAKTQPLQHHNLLVCSVNGFYPGTIEVRWFRNGQKEKAGVVSTGLIQ
;
A
#
# COMPACT_ATOMS: atom_id res chain seq x y z
N SER A 1 71.94 -4.59 24.36
CA SER A 1 72.51 -3.93 23.17
C SER A 1 71.43 -3.14 22.47
N MET A 2 71.62 -1.84 22.38
CA MET A 2 70.67 -0.85 21.88
C MET A 2 70.93 -0.65 20.37
N VAL A 3 69.92 -0.86 19.53
CA VAL A 3 69.95 -0.44 18.12
C VAL A 3 68.93 0.68 17.96
N CYS A 4 69.42 1.91 17.90
CA CYS A 4 68.63 3.08 17.52
C CYS A 4 68.57 3.14 15.99
N LEU A 5 67.39 2.90 15.39
CA LEU A 5 67.09 3.40 14.05
C LEU A 5 66.60 4.84 14.17
N LYS A 6 67.41 5.80 13.71
CA LYS A 6 66.92 7.15 13.41
C LYS A 6 66.27 7.13 12.02
N LEU A 7 64.96 7.38 12.00
CA LEU A 7 64.24 7.76 10.79
C LEU A 7 64.20 9.30 10.69
N PRO A 8 64.56 9.90 9.54
CA PRO A 8 64.44 11.33 9.33
C PRO A 8 62.96 11.70 9.10
N GLY A 9 62.58 12.89 9.60
CA GLY A 9 61.25 13.49 9.62
C GLY A 9 60.17 12.93 8.67
N GLY A 10 59.06 12.50 9.25
CA GLY A 10 57.83 12.15 8.52
C GLY A 10 56.70 11.68 9.45
N SER A 11 55.70 12.55 9.63
CA SER A 11 54.38 12.38 10.29
C SER A 11 53.96 10.98 10.80
N CYS A 12 53.78 10.87 12.11
CA CYS A 12 53.21 9.70 12.82
C CYS A 12 51.68 9.53 12.65
N MET A 13 51.02 10.36 11.83
CA MET A 13 49.55 10.43 11.75
C MET A 13 48.93 9.63 10.59
N ALA A 14 49.73 9.09 9.67
CA ALA A 14 49.21 8.40 8.48
C ALA A 14 49.07 6.87 8.65
N ALA A 15 49.77 6.25 9.60
CA ALA A 15 49.75 4.80 9.78
C ALA A 15 48.59 4.31 10.67
N LEU A 16 48.08 5.14 11.58
CA LEU A 16 47.00 4.81 12.52
C LEU A 16 45.59 4.87 11.90
N THR A 17 45.40 5.64 10.83
CA THR A 17 44.10 5.76 10.15
C THR A 17 43.79 4.53 9.30
N VAL A 18 44.81 3.84 8.75
CA VAL A 18 44.61 2.62 7.96
C VAL A 18 44.27 1.43 8.85
N THR A 19 44.81 1.35 10.08
CA THR A 19 44.52 0.24 11.01
C THR A 19 43.12 0.32 11.62
N LEU A 20 42.59 1.53 11.84
CA LEU A 20 41.25 1.71 12.41
C LEU A 20 40.13 1.35 11.41
N MET A 21 40.35 1.59 10.10
CA MET A 21 39.36 1.24 9.06
C MET A 21 39.30 -0.27 8.77
N VAL A 22 40.34 -1.04 9.07
CA VAL A 22 40.37 -2.50 8.87
C VAL A 22 39.61 -3.25 9.99
N LEU A 23 39.51 -2.66 11.19
CA LEU A 23 38.78 -3.24 12.32
C LEU A 23 37.35 -2.70 12.48
N SER A 24 37.03 -1.56 11.87
CA SER A 24 35.65 -1.07 11.75
C SER A 24 34.98 -1.62 10.49
N SER A 25 34.80 -2.94 10.44
CA SER A 25 33.80 -3.52 9.54
C SER A 25 32.44 -2.93 9.93
N PRO A 26 31.73 -2.18 9.08
CA PRO A 26 30.37 -1.77 9.39
C PRO A 26 29.46 -2.99 9.20
N LEU A 27 29.55 -3.95 10.11
CA LEU A 27 28.48 -4.91 10.41
C LEU A 27 27.34 -4.18 11.17
N ALA A 28 27.03 -2.96 10.73
CA ALA A 28 25.98 -2.11 11.24
C ALA A 28 25.04 -1.82 10.08
N LEU A 29 24.48 -2.88 9.50
CA LEU A 29 23.09 -3.01 9.01
C LEU A 29 22.92 -4.41 8.40
N ALA A 30 23.10 -5.47 9.19
CA ALA A 30 22.47 -6.74 8.84
C ALA A 30 20.97 -6.61 9.18
N GLY A 31 20.24 -5.84 8.37
CA GLY A 31 18.78 -6.00 8.30
C GLY A 31 18.53 -7.47 8.01
N ASP A 32 17.62 -8.10 8.76
CA ASP A 32 17.35 -9.55 8.78
C ASP A 32 17.64 -10.22 7.43
N THR A 33 18.85 -10.79 7.28
CA THR A 33 19.37 -11.34 6.02
C THR A 33 18.81 -12.71 5.72
N ARG A 34 17.80 -13.15 6.48
CA ARG A 34 17.13 -14.43 6.26
C ARG A 34 16.31 -14.31 4.97
N PRO A 35 16.52 -15.21 4.00
CA PRO A 35 15.70 -15.23 2.80
C PRO A 35 14.25 -15.46 3.21
N ARG A 36 13.35 -14.60 2.70
CA ARG A 36 11.90 -14.72 2.87
C ARG A 36 11.29 -14.90 1.50
N PHE A 37 10.39 -15.87 1.42
CA PHE A 37 9.59 -16.14 0.24
C PHE A 37 8.13 -15.96 0.62
N LEU A 38 7.38 -15.24 -0.20
CA LEU A 38 5.95 -15.01 -0.02
C LEU A 38 5.25 -15.37 -1.32
N GLU A 39 4.30 -16.28 -1.25
CA GLU A 39 3.32 -16.48 -2.33
C GLU A 39 2.01 -15.82 -1.92
N GLN A 40 1.45 -15.00 -2.81
CA GLN A 40 0.18 -14.33 -2.60
C GLN A 40 -0.71 -14.50 -3.82
N VAL A 41 -1.99 -14.78 -3.57
CA VAL A 41 -3.05 -14.81 -4.59
C VAL A 41 -4.10 -13.78 -4.23
N LYS A 42 -4.60 -13.05 -5.23
CA LYS A 42 -5.70 -12.09 -5.08
C LYS A 42 -6.82 -12.43 -6.05
N HIS A 43 -7.97 -12.75 -5.49
CA HIS A 43 -9.24 -12.90 -6.20
C HIS A 43 -10.02 -11.59 -6.05
N GLU A 44 -9.98 -10.74 -7.06
CA GLU A 44 -10.58 -9.41 -7.03
C GLU A 44 -11.87 -9.39 -7.86
N CYS A 45 -12.96 -8.88 -7.28
CA CYS A 45 -14.23 -8.63 -7.97
C CYS A 45 -14.47 -7.12 -8.06
N HIS A 46 -14.45 -6.60 -9.28
CA HIS A 46 -14.63 -5.17 -9.57
C HIS A 46 -16.06 -4.95 -10.06
N PHE A 47 -16.85 -4.24 -9.26
CA PHE A 47 -18.28 -3.99 -9.50
C PHE A 47 -18.52 -2.60 -10.06
N PHE A 48 -19.13 -2.50 -11.23
CA PHE A 48 -19.50 -1.24 -11.86
C PHE A 48 -21.02 -1.15 -11.96
N ASN A 49 -21.58 -0.09 -11.35
CA ASN A 49 -23.03 0.10 -11.25
C ASN A 49 -23.76 -1.12 -10.64
N GLY A 50 -23.34 -1.52 -9.44
CA GLY A 50 -23.81 -2.75 -8.81
C GLY A 50 -23.26 -3.98 -9.53
N THR A 51 -24.13 -4.91 -9.93
CA THR A 51 -23.77 -6.16 -10.61
C THR A 51 -24.00 -6.13 -12.13
N GLU A 52 -24.32 -4.96 -12.70
CA GLU A 52 -24.56 -4.81 -14.14
C GLU A 52 -23.31 -5.21 -14.94
N ARG A 53 -22.16 -4.63 -14.59
CA ARG A 53 -20.86 -5.03 -15.14
C ARG A 53 -19.92 -5.44 -14.01
N VAL A 54 -19.46 -6.68 -14.07
CA VAL A 54 -18.55 -7.28 -13.08
C VAL A 54 -17.32 -7.79 -13.82
N ARG A 55 -16.14 -7.45 -13.30
CA ARG A 55 -14.86 -7.96 -13.79
C ARG A 55 -14.18 -8.75 -12.68
N PHE A 56 -13.75 -9.97 -13.01
CA PHE A 56 -12.99 -10.83 -12.11
C PHE A 56 -11.51 -10.81 -12.52
N LEU A 57 -10.64 -10.57 -11.55
CA LEU A 57 -9.20 -10.69 -11.70
C LEU A 57 -8.69 -11.74 -10.71
N ASP A 58 -7.97 -12.72 -11.22
CA ASP A 58 -7.24 -13.68 -10.39
C ASP A 58 -5.73 -13.45 -10.60
N ARG A 59 -5.02 -13.05 -9.56
CA ARG A 59 -3.65 -12.52 -9.66
C ARG A 59 -2.72 -13.25 -8.72
N TYR A 60 -1.61 -13.73 -9.25
CA TYR A 60 -0.62 -14.53 -8.52
C TYR A 60 0.69 -13.77 -8.42
N PHE A 61 1.24 -13.72 -7.21
CA PHE A 61 2.42 -12.94 -6.87
C PHE A 61 3.46 -13.80 -6.18
N HIS A 62 4.69 -13.74 -6.69
CA HIS A 62 5.88 -14.23 -6.03
C HIS A 62 6.62 -13.03 -5.42
N ASN A 63 6.67 -12.99 -4.09
CA ASN A 63 7.11 -11.86 -3.29
C ASN A 63 6.30 -10.58 -3.59
N GLN A 64 6.85 -9.68 -4.40
CA GLN A 64 6.22 -8.42 -4.79
C GLN A 64 5.94 -8.36 -6.30
N GLU A 65 6.26 -9.43 -7.03
CA GLU A 65 6.14 -9.51 -8.48
C GLU A 65 4.92 -10.35 -8.87
N GLU A 66 3.95 -9.73 -9.53
CA GLU A 66 2.85 -10.44 -10.18
C GLU A 66 3.39 -11.21 -11.38
N PHE A 67 3.21 -12.54 -11.41
CA PHE A 67 3.81 -13.37 -12.46
C PHE A 67 2.78 -13.97 -13.43
N VAL A 68 1.55 -14.24 -12.98
CA VAL A 68 0.44 -14.71 -13.83
C VAL A 68 -0.88 -14.12 -13.36
N ARG A 69 -1.79 -13.89 -14.31
CA ARG A 69 -3.11 -13.33 -14.05
C ARG A 69 -4.16 -13.89 -15.00
N PHE A 70 -5.35 -14.20 -14.47
CA PHE A 70 -6.57 -14.30 -15.25
C PHE A 70 -7.34 -12.99 -15.19
N ASP A 71 -7.88 -12.56 -16.32
CA ASP A 71 -8.76 -11.40 -16.42
C ASP A 71 -10.01 -11.81 -17.18
N SER A 72 -11.18 -11.66 -16.56
CA SER A 72 -12.45 -12.08 -17.19
C SER A 72 -12.75 -11.35 -18.49
N ASP A 73 -12.25 -10.12 -18.66
CA ASP A 73 -12.41 -9.37 -19.91
C ASP A 73 -11.56 -9.96 -21.06
N VAL A 74 -10.52 -10.72 -20.72
CA VAL A 74 -9.63 -11.42 -21.66
C VAL A 74 -10.05 -12.89 -21.82
N GLY A 75 -10.46 -13.54 -20.73
CA GLY A 75 -10.97 -14.91 -20.71
C GLY A 75 -9.91 -16.01 -20.71
N GLU A 76 -8.65 -15.69 -20.39
CA GLU A 76 -7.53 -16.65 -20.28
C GLU A 76 -6.46 -16.16 -19.30
N PHE A 77 -5.64 -17.07 -18.81
CA PHE A 77 -4.47 -16.74 -18.00
C PHE A 77 -3.37 -16.16 -18.88
N ARG A 78 -2.76 -15.05 -18.45
CA ARG A 78 -1.61 -14.45 -19.10
C ARG A 78 -0.47 -14.30 -18.12
N ALA A 79 0.70 -14.73 -18.58
CA ALA A 79 1.96 -14.44 -17.91
C ALA A 79 2.18 -12.93 -17.91
N VAL A 80 2.39 -12.36 -16.72
CA VAL A 80 2.77 -10.95 -16.53
C VAL A 80 4.29 -10.82 -16.59
N THR A 81 5.00 -11.86 -16.16
CA THR A 81 6.47 -12.00 -16.25
C THR A 81 6.82 -13.37 -16.79
N GLU A 82 8.09 -13.57 -17.14
CA GLU A 82 8.57 -14.87 -17.67
C GLU A 82 8.36 -16.03 -16.69
N LEU A 83 8.37 -15.74 -15.38
CA LEU A 83 8.14 -16.74 -14.34
C LEU A 83 6.78 -17.44 -14.50
N GLY A 84 5.74 -16.71 -14.90
CA GLY A 84 4.38 -17.25 -15.05
C GLY A 84 4.04 -17.85 -16.41
N ARG A 85 4.99 -17.86 -17.35
CA ARG A 85 4.78 -18.46 -18.68
C ARG A 85 4.38 -19.94 -18.60
N PRO A 86 5.03 -20.79 -17.79
CA PRO A 86 4.65 -22.21 -17.66
C PRO A 86 3.23 -22.37 -17.10
N ASP A 87 2.86 -21.58 -16.09
CA ASP A 87 1.55 -21.67 -15.45
C ASP A 87 0.44 -21.22 -16.39
N ALA A 88 0.61 -20.08 -17.07
CA ALA A 88 -0.36 -19.60 -18.04
C ALA A 88 -0.61 -20.63 -19.16
N GLN A 89 0.45 -21.27 -19.69
CA GLN A 89 0.31 -22.31 -20.71
C GLN A 89 -0.38 -23.56 -20.16
N SER A 90 0.01 -24.02 -18.97
CA SER A 90 -0.56 -25.20 -18.34
C SER A 90 -2.04 -25.02 -18.02
N TRP A 91 -2.43 -23.90 -17.41
CA TRP A 91 -3.81 -23.63 -17.01
C TRP A 91 -4.72 -23.36 -18.22
N ASN A 92 -4.24 -22.66 -19.25
CA ASN A 92 -5.03 -22.48 -20.46
C ASN A 92 -5.23 -23.77 -21.27
N SER A 93 -4.38 -24.78 -21.09
CA SER A 93 -4.57 -26.10 -21.72
C SER A 93 -5.61 -26.97 -20.99
N GLN A 94 -5.94 -26.63 -19.75
CA GLN A 94 -6.88 -27.34 -18.88
C GLN A 94 -8.25 -26.67 -18.96
N LYS A 95 -9.17 -27.29 -19.70
CA LYS A 95 -10.49 -26.71 -20.00
C LYS A 95 -11.33 -26.47 -18.75
N ASP A 96 -11.28 -27.38 -17.79
CA ASP A 96 -11.96 -27.25 -16.50
C ASP A 96 -11.50 -26.00 -15.74
N ILE A 97 -10.19 -25.80 -15.57
CA ILE A 97 -9.63 -24.63 -14.90
C ILE A 97 -10.06 -23.33 -15.59
N LEU A 98 -9.97 -23.31 -16.92
CA LEU A 98 -10.27 -22.11 -17.70
C LEU A 98 -11.76 -21.75 -17.67
N GLU A 99 -12.66 -22.74 -17.76
CA GLU A 99 -14.09 -22.53 -17.66
C GLU A 99 -14.52 -22.13 -16.24
N ASP A 100 -13.93 -22.72 -15.21
CA ASP A 100 -14.18 -22.31 -13.82
C ASP A 100 -13.76 -20.85 -13.57
N ALA A 101 -12.59 -20.44 -14.07
CA ALA A 101 -12.13 -19.05 -13.98
C ALA A 101 -13.06 -18.08 -14.72
N ARG A 102 -13.59 -18.46 -15.89
CA ARG A 102 -14.59 -17.67 -16.63
C ARG A 102 -15.92 -17.57 -15.87
N ALA A 103 -16.35 -18.68 -15.26
CA ALA A 103 -17.60 -18.74 -14.50
C ALA A 103 -17.54 -17.95 -13.17
N ALA A 104 -16.33 -17.70 -12.63
CA ALA A 104 -16.13 -17.00 -11.35
C ALA A 104 -16.77 -15.60 -11.30
N VAL A 105 -16.99 -14.94 -12.45
CA VAL A 105 -17.73 -13.66 -12.49
C VAL A 105 -19.14 -13.82 -11.90
N ASP A 106 -19.82 -14.92 -12.21
CA ASP A 106 -21.17 -15.20 -11.72
C ASP A 106 -21.16 -15.99 -10.42
N THR A 107 -20.45 -17.12 -10.42
CA THR A 107 -20.49 -18.10 -9.32
C THR A 107 -19.82 -17.60 -8.06
N TYR A 108 -18.83 -16.72 -8.20
CA TYR A 108 -18.12 -16.13 -7.07
C TYR A 108 -18.47 -14.65 -6.89
N CYS A 109 -18.23 -13.79 -7.88
CA CYS A 109 -18.38 -12.35 -7.67
C CYS A 109 -19.83 -11.91 -7.48
N ARG A 110 -20.75 -12.21 -8.42
CA ARG A 110 -22.17 -11.81 -8.28
C ARG A 110 -22.83 -12.50 -7.10
N TYR A 111 -22.56 -13.79 -6.91
CA TYR A 111 -23.04 -14.53 -5.74
C TYR A 111 -22.65 -13.83 -4.43
N ASN A 112 -21.35 -13.58 -4.22
CA ASN A 112 -20.88 -12.97 -2.97
C ASN A 112 -21.38 -11.53 -2.81
N TYR A 113 -21.47 -10.75 -3.90
CA TYR A 113 -22.07 -9.42 -3.85
C TYR A 113 -23.47 -9.47 -3.25
N GLY A 114 -24.35 -10.36 -3.75
CA GLY A 114 -25.71 -10.52 -3.21
C GLY A 114 -25.75 -10.93 -1.74
N VAL A 115 -24.79 -11.74 -1.29
CA VAL A 115 -24.67 -12.15 0.12
C VAL A 115 -24.27 -10.97 1.01
N VAL A 116 -23.31 -10.15 0.59
CA VAL A 116 -22.72 -9.11 1.45
C VAL A 116 -23.31 -7.71 1.25
N GLU A 117 -24.12 -7.49 0.21
CA GLU A 117 -24.63 -6.18 -0.20
C GLU A 117 -25.31 -5.43 0.97
N SER A 118 -26.16 -6.14 1.72
CA SER A 118 -26.99 -5.58 2.79
C SER A 118 -26.18 -4.93 3.92
N PHE A 119 -24.99 -5.46 4.24
CA PHE A 119 -24.18 -4.98 5.36
C PHE A 119 -22.84 -4.36 4.96
N THR A 120 -22.52 -4.30 3.65
CA THR A 120 -21.31 -3.65 3.12
C THR A 120 -21.64 -2.47 2.23
N VAL A 121 -22.36 -2.69 1.12
CA VAL A 121 -22.69 -1.65 0.12
C VAL A 121 -23.75 -0.69 0.67
N GLN A 122 -24.79 -1.24 1.29
CA GLN A 122 -25.90 -0.47 1.85
C GLN A 122 -25.59 0.11 3.24
N ARG A 123 -24.48 -0.28 3.85
CA ARG A 123 -24.09 0.18 5.19
C ARG A 123 -23.95 1.70 5.22
N ARG A 124 -24.62 2.33 6.19
CA ARG A 124 -24.49 3.76 6.49
C ARG A 124 -24.26 3.94 7.98
N VAL A 125 -23.25 4.73 8.34
CA VAL A 125 -22.99 5.12 9.72
C VAL A 125 -22.85 6.63 9.77
N GLN A 126 -23.64 7.28 10.63
CA GLN A 126 -23.64 8.74 10.73
C GLN A 126 -22.32 9.25 11.35
N PRO A 127 -21.79 10.38 10.86
CA PRO A 127 -20.62 10.99 11.45
C PRO A 127 -20.92 11.58 12.82
N LYS A 128 -19.97 11.44 13.73
CA LYS A 128 -19.89 12.25 14.94
C LYS A 128 -19.01 13.47 14.64
N VAL A 129 -19.58 14.65 14.85
CA VAL A 129 -18.94 15.94 14.55
C VAL A 129 -18.61 16.64 15.85
N THR A 130 -17.39 17.16 15.96
CA THR A 130 -16.96 17.97 17.11
C THR A 130 -16.18 19.17 16.61
N VAL A 131 -16.59 20.36 17.03
CA VAL A 131 -15.94 21.62 16.68
C VAL A 131 -15.27 22.19 17.92
N TYR A 132 -13.98 22.51 17.82
CA TYR A 132 -13.22 23.06 18.93
C TYR A 132 -12.08 23.96 18.44
N PRO A 133 -11.72 25.00 19.21
CA PRO A 133 -10.55 25.83 18.90
C PRO A 133 -9.28 25.02 19.13
N ALA A 134 -8.32 25.14 18.21
CA ALA A 134 -6.97 24.64 18.36
C ALA A 134 -5.99 25.81 18.24
N LYS A 135 -5.02 25.88 19.16
CA LYS A 135 -3.89 26.78 19.00
C LYS A 135 -2.86 26.09 18.12
N THR A 136 -2.43 26.77 17.07
CA THR A 136 -1.14 26.44 16.45
C THR A 136 -0.01 26.88 17.41
N GLN A 137 1.23 26.46 17.17
CA GLN A 137 2.37 26.67 18.08
C GLN A 137 2.40 28.05 18.76
N PRO A 138 2.96 28.20 19.99
CA PRO A 138 2.87 29.43 20.80
C PRO A 138 3.26 30.75 20.11
N LEU A 139 4.01 30.69 19.01
CA LEU A 139 4.50 31.82 18.22
C LEU A 139 3.59 32.21 17.03
N GLN A 140 2.55 31.43 16.70
CA GLN A 140 1.67 31.73 15.58
C GLN A 140 0.40 32.45 16.05
N HIS A 141 0.14 33.63 15.46
CA HIS A 141 -1.04 34.46 15.77
C HIS A 141 -2.36 33.96 15.15
N HIS A 142 -2.41 32.71 14.67
CA HIS A 142 -3.59 32.15 14.00
C HIS A 142 -4.37 31.23 14.94
N ASN A 143 -5.57 31.67 15.33
CA ASN A 143 -6.55 30.82 15.98
C ASN A 143 -7.13 29.85 14.94
N LEU A 144 -6.90 28.55 15.10
CA LEU A 144 -7.48 27.52 14.25
C LEU A 144 -8.80 27.06 14.87
N LEU A 145 -9.80 26.82 14.03
CA LEU A 145 -11.01 26.11 14.42
C LEU A 145 -10.98 24.75 13.75
N VAL A 146 -11.04 23.69 14.54
CA VAL A 146 -10.98 22.32 14.03
C VAL A 146 -12.38 21.73 14.03
N CYS A 147 -12.78 21.18 12.88
CA CYS A 147 -13.97 20.34 12.74
C CYS A 147 -13.50 18.89 12.60
N SER A 148 -13.60 18.13 13.68
CA SER A 148 -13.29 16.71 13.70
C SER A 148 -14.54 15.92 13.33
N VAL A 149 -14.49 15.19 12.22
CA VAL A 149 -15.58 14.34 11.73
C VAL A 149 -15.12 12.89 11.76
N ASN A 150 -15.75 12.06 12.59
CA ASN A 150 -15.29 10.68 12.82
C ASN A 150 -16.44 9.66 12.88
N GLY A 151 -16.10 8.38 12.76
CA GLY A 151 -17.01 7.25 12.96
C GLY A 151 -18.04 7.03 11.84
N PHE A 152 -17.85 7.59 10.65
CA PHE A 152 -18.80 7.48 9.54
C PHE A 152 -18.42 6.40 8.52
N TYR A 153 -19.42 5.96 7.76
CA TYR A 153 -19.25 5.05 6.62
C TYR A 153 -20.40 5.26 5.61
N PRO A 154 -20.15 5.24 4.28
CA PRO A 154 -18.84 5.07 3.61
C PRO A 154 -17.95 6.31 3.74
N GLY A 155 -16.72 6.24 3.21
CA GLY A 155 -15.73 7.32 3.31
C GLY A 155 -16.06 8.59 2.51
N THR A 156 -16.99 8.55 1.57
CA THR A 156 -17.39 9.74 0.81
C THR A 156 -18.11 10.74 1.71
N ILE A 157 -17.55 11.94 1.87
CA ILE A 157 -18.09 12.99 2.73
C ILE A 157 -17.84 14.39 2.15
N GLU A 158 -18.74 15.33 2.44
CA GLU A 158 -18.56 16.75 2.14
C GLU A 158 -18.59 17.56 3.46
N VAL A 159 -17.52 18.30 3.76
CA VAL A 159 -17.44 19.20 4.92
C VAL A 159 -17.30 20.63 4.43
N ARG A 160 -18.17 21.52 4.92
CA ARG A 160 -18.23 22.94 4.53
C ARG A 160 -18.17 23.84 5.76
N TRP A 161 -17.40 24.91 5.67
CA TRP A 161 -17.34 25.96 6.68
C TRP A 161 -18.25 27.13 6.31
N PHE A 162 -18.90 27.71 7.31
CA PHE A 162 -19.73 28.90 7.18
C PHE A 162 -19.41 29.89 8.30
N ARG A 163 -19.35 31.17 7.97
CA ARG A 163 -19.25 32.28 8.92
C ARG A 163 -20.39 33.24 8.66
N ASN A 164 -21.23 33.49 9.66
CA ASN A 164 -22.39 34.38 9.55
C ASN A 164 -23.29 34.06 8.33
N GLY A 165 -23.45 32.76 8.02
CA GLY A 165 -24.25 32.29 6.88
C GLY A 165 -23.54 32.30 5.52
N GLN A 166 -22.34 32.85 5.41
CA GLN A 166 -21.56 32.85 4.18
C GLN A 166 -20.57 31.69 4.13
N LYS A 167 -20.47 31.00 2.98
CA LYS A 167 -19.57 29.86 2.79
C LYS A 167 -18.12 30.34 2.77
N GLU A 168 -17.31 29.80 3.66
CA GLU A 168 -15.88 30.08 3.74
C GLU A 168 -15.08 29.04 2.94
N LYS A 169 -14.19 29.54 2.09
CA LYS A 169 -13.22 28.72 1.34
C LYS A 169 -11.78 29.12 1.63
N ALA A 170 -11.52 30.41 1.85
CA ALA A 170 -10.20 30.91 2.19
C ALA A 170 -9.79 30.44 3.60
N GLY A 171 -8.55 29.97 3.75
CA GLY A 171 -8.02 29.50 5.04
C GLY A 171 -8.57 28.16 5.53
N VAL A 172 -9.40 27.47 4.74
CA VAL A 172 -9.88 26.11 5.05
C VAL A 172 -8.83 25.09 4.61
N VAL A 173 -8.34 24.30 5.56
CA VAL A 173 -7.42 23.18 5.30
C VAL A 173 -8.08 21.88 5.74
N SER A 174 -7.97 20.84 4.92
CA SER A 174 -8.48 19.50 5.21
C SER A 174 -7.34 18.49 5.20
N THR A 175 -7.33 17.56 6.15
CA THR A 175 -6.41 16.42 6.15
C THR A 175 -6.82 15.33 5.17
N GLY A 176 -8.03 15.41 4.60
CA GLY A 176 -8.62 14.33 3.81
C GLY A 176 -9.08 13.16 4.69
N LEU A 177 -9.33 12.01 4.04
CA LEU A 177 -9.61 10.76 4.74
C LEU A 177 -8.31 10.20 5.30
N ILE A 178 -8.27 10.02 6.61
CA ILE A 178 -7.19 9.34 7.31
C ILE A 178 -7.63 7.87 7.43
N GLN A 179 -6.92 6.96 6.77
CA GLN A 179 -7.17 5.52 6.76
C GLN A 179 -6.53 4.83 7.97
#